data_AF-A0A0E4AZY3-F1
#
_entry.id   AF-A0A0E4AZY3-F1
#
_cell.length_a   1.000
_cell.length_b   1.000
_cell.length_c   1.000
_cell.angle_alpha   90.00
_cell.angle_beta   90.00
_cell.angle_gamma   90.00
#
_symmetry.space_group_name_H-M   'P 1'
#
loop_
_entity.id
_entity.type
_entity.pdbx_description
1 polymer ?
#
loop_
_entity_poly.entity_id
_entity_poly.type
_entity_poly.pdbx_seq_one_letter_code
_entity_poly.pdbx_strand_id
1 'polypeptide(L)'
;STLLNTDVAREFDNLATFLHMAVDYKKQIGFKGQFYIEPKPKEPTKHQYDSDAAACLNFLRQYDLLNHLKLNLETNHATLAGHSMQHEMEVAAAAGALGSIDANTGDMLL
;
A
#
# COMPACT_ATOMS: atom_id res chain seq x y z
N SER A 1 1.76 12.97 13.92
CA SER A 1 3.22 13.14 13.69
C SER A 1 3.43 14.23 12.67
N THR A 2 4.63 14.83 12.63
CA THR A 2 5.08 15.77 11.59
C THR A 2 6.44 15.32 11.11
N LEU A 3 6.89 15.75 9.93
CA LEU A 3 8.23 15.39 9.46
C LEU A 3 9.36 15.87 10.40
N LEU A 4 9.13 16.91 11.20
CA LEU A 4 10.10 17.42 12.17
C LEU A 4 10.38 16.43 13.32
N ASN A 5 9.49 15.46 13.55
CA ASN A 5 9.62 14.46 14.60
C ASN A 5 9.52 13.02 14.09
N THR A 6 9.76 12.81 12.80
CA THR A 6 9.66 11.50 12.15
C THR A 6 10.97 11.13 11.49
N ASP A 7 11.49 9.95 11.86
CA ASP A 7 12.58 9.29 11.14
C ASP A 7 11.99 8.35 10.10
N VAL A 8 11.80 8.87 8.88
CA VAL A 8 11.11 8.16 7.80
C VAL A 8 11.83 6.86 7.43
N ALA A 9 13.16 6.87 7.38
CA ALA A 9 13.94 5.70 7.02
C ALA A 9 13.73 4.58 8.06
N ARG A 10 13.83 4.93 9.34
CA ARG A 10 13.61 3.97 10.43
C ARG A 10 12.18 3.43 10.46
N GLU A 11 11.18 4.28 10.21
CA GLU A 11 9.79 3.84 10.17
C GLU A 11 9.51 2.89 8.99
N PHE A 12 10.09 3.15 7.81
CA PHE A 12 10.04 2.22 6.68
C PHE A 12 10.72 0.88 6.98
N ASP A 13 11.92 0.90 7.57
CA ASP A 13 12.65 -0.32 7.94
C ASP A 13 11.86 -1.18 8.95
N ASN A 14 11.21 -0.52 9.92
CA ASN A 14 10.35 -1.20 10.89
C ASN A 14 9.10 -1.79 10.23
N LEU A 15 8.45 -1.06 9.33
CA LEU A 15 7.28 -1.56 8.60
C LEU A 15 7.66 -2.78 7.75
N ALA A 16 8.78 -2.72 7.04
CA ALA A 16 9.27 -3.83 6.22
C ALA A 16 9.58 -5.06 7.09
N THR A 17 10.26 -4.86 8.22
CA THR A 17 10.55 -5.94 9.19
C THR A 17 9.26 -6.60 9.67
N PHE A 18 8.25 -5.79 10.03
CA PHE A 18 6.96 -6.31 10.46
C PHE A 18 6.25 -7.14 9.37
N LEU A 19 6.26 -6.67 8.12
CA LEU A 19 5.63 -7.38 7.01
C LEU A 19 6.36 -8.70 6.69
N HIS A 20 7.69 -8.72 6.75
CA HIS A 20 8.46 -9.97 6.62
C HIS A 20 8.12 -10.97 7.73
N MET A 21 8.03 -10.51 8.99
CA MET A 21 7.59 -11.36 10.10
C MET A 21 6.18 -11.94 9.87
N ALA A 22 5.25 -11.13 9.35
CA ALA A 22 3.90 -11.59 9.02
C ALA A 22 3.92 -12.63 7.89
N VAL A 23 4.75 -12.43 6.85
CA VAL A 23 4.93 -13.38 5.74
C VAL A 23 5.51 -14.70 6.22
N ASP A 24 6.50 -14.67 7.11
CA ASP A 24 7.10 -15.89 7.65
C ASP A 24 6.13 -16.65 8.55
N TYR A 25 5.36 -15.95 9.37
CA TYR A 25 4.33 -16.58 10.18
C TYR A 25 3.21 -17.19 9.31
N LYS A 26 2.80 -16.50 8.25
CA LYS A 26 1.88 -17.04 7.24
C LYS A 26 2.37 -18.38 6.67
N LYS A 27 3.67 -18.48 6.33
CA LYS A 27 4.28 -19.72 5.84
C LYS A 27 4.25 -20.81 6.91
N GLN A 28 4.61 -20.45 8.15
CA GLN A 28 4.65 -21.37 9.30
C GLN A 28 3.29 -22.03 9.57
N ILE A 29 2.20 -21.26 9.52
CA ILE A 29 0.85 -21.78 9.77
C ILE A 29 0.19 -22.38 8.50
N GLY A 30 0.87 -22.33 7.36
CA GLY A 30 0.37 -22.86 6.10
C GLY A 30 -0.76 -22.03 5.46
N PHE A 31 -0.95 -20.77 5.83
CA PHE A 31 -1.97 -19.91 5.23
C PHE A 31 -1.66 -19.64 3.75
N LYS A 32 -2.62 -19.93 2.87
CA LYS A 32 -2.44 -19.87 1.40
C LYS A 32 -3.04 -18.63 0.74
N GLY A 33 -3.79 -17.81 1.48
CA GLY A 33 -4.40 -16.59 0.93
C GLY A 33 -3.35 -15.55 0.53
N GLN A 34 -3.71 -14.62 -0.33
CA GLN A 34 -2.86 -13.50 -0.72
C GLN A 34 -2.85 -12.41 0.36
N PHE A 35 -1.69 -11.80 0.63
CA PHE A 35 -1.62 -10.59 1.46
C PHE A 35 -1.76 -9.36 0.57
N TYR A 36 -2.39 -8.32 1.12
CA TYR A 36 -2.59 -7.06 0.45
C TYR A 36 -2.02 -5.92 1.27
N ILE A 37 -1.50 -4.90 0.59
CA ILE A 37 -1.33 -3.55 1.12
C ILE A 37 -2.34 -2.65 0.40
N GLU A 38 -2.98 -1.75 1.12
CA GLU A 38 -4.04 -0.90 0.60
C GLU A 38 -3.55 0.54 0.56
N PRO A 39 -3.33 1.12 -0.63
CA PRO A 39 -2.84 2.48 -0.70
C PRO A 39 -3.87 3.47 -0.16
N LYS A 40 -3.41 4.43 0.65
CA LYS A 40 -4.14 5.61 1.08
C LYS A 40 -3.15 6.77 1.28
N PRO A 41 -3.37 7.96 0.72
CA PRO A 41 -2.40 9.07 0.76
C PRO A 41 -2.28 9.78 2.11
N LYS A 42 -3.39 9.82 2.87
CA LYS A 42 -3.56 10.60 4.10
C LYS A 42 -4.87 10.21 4.79
N GLU A 43 -5.07 10.72 6.00
CA GLU A 43 -6.24 10.55 6.88
C GLU A 43 -6.25 9.22 7.67
N PRO A 44 -5.98 9.24 8.99
CA PRO A 44 -5.88 10.41 9.88
C PRO A 44 -4.51 11.10 9.87
N THR A 45 -3.50 10.52 9.23
CA THR A 45 -2.17 11.15 9.17
C THR A 45 -2.10 12.24 8.11
N LYS A 46 -1.14 13.15 8.24
CA LYS A 46 -0.86 14.17 7.21
C LYS A 46 -0.34 13.56 5.91
N HIS A 47 0.44 12.48 6.03
CA HIS A 47 0.95 11.66 4.95
C HIS A 47 1.01 10.22 5.45
N GLN A 48 0.42 9.30 4.69
CA GLN A 48 0.61 7.86 4.87
C GLN A 48 1.64 7.39 3.84
N TYR A 49 2.51 6.48 4.25
CA TYR A 49 3.65 6.04 3.45
C TYR A 49 3.26 5.25 2.20
N ASP A 50 2.19 4.47 2.33
CA ASP A 50 1.51 3.70 1.31
C ASP A 50 0.55 4.61 0.50
N SER A 51 1.08 5.69 -0.08
CA SER A 51 0.23 6.82 -0.52
C SER A 51 -0.61 6.57 -1.76
N ASP A 52 -0.09 5.78 -2.69
CA ASP A 52 -0.71 5.38 -3.95
C ASP A 52 -0.07 4.06 -4.42
N ALA A 53 -0.55 3.52 -5.54
CA ALA A 53 -0.05 2.27 -6.09
C ALA A 53 1.46 2.34 -6.39
N ALA A 54 1.96 3.44 -6.95
CA ALA A 54 3.36 3.57 -7.32
C ALA A 54 4.28 3.61 -6.09
N ALA A 55 3.92 4.34 -5.05
CA ALA A 55 4.64 4.40 -3.78
C ALA A 55 4.67 3.04 -3.08
N CYS A 56 3.53 2.35 -3.03
CA CYS A 56 3.46 0.99 -2.50
C CYS A 56 4.37 0.03 -3.26
N LEU A 57 4.32 0.06 -4.60
CA LEU A 57 5.18 -0.78 -5.43
C LEU A 57 6.66 -0.47 -5.23
N ASN A 58 7.03 0.80 -5.05
CA ASN A 58 8.41 1.18 -4.75
C ASN A 58 8.87 0.59 -3.40
N PHE A 59 8.06 0.73 -2.35
CA PHE A 59 8.33 0.14 -1.04
C PHE A 59 8.47 -1.39 -1.12
N LEU A 60 7.52 -2.07 -1.79
CA LEU A 60 7.56 -3.53 -1.94
C LEU A 60 8.77 -4.02 -2.73
N ARG A 61 9.26 -3.26 -3.72
CA ARG A 61 10.49 -3.57 -4.45
C ARG A 61 11.73 -3.35 -3.58
N GLN A 62 11.79 -2.22 -2.87
CA GLN A 62 12.93 -1.87 -2.02
C GLN A 62 13.20 -2.92 -0.93
N TYR A 63 12.15 -3.54 -0.40
CA TYR A 63 12.24 -4.49 0.70
C TYR A 63 11.96 -5.94 0.29
N ASP A 64 12.04 -6.29 -1.00
CA ASP A 64 11.85 -7.67 -1.50
C ASP A 64 10.51 -8.34 -1.11
N LEU A 65 9.45 -7.54 -1.00
CA LEU A 65 8.10 -7.98 -0.62
C LEU A 65 7.14 -8.14 -1.81
N LEU A 66 7.55 -7.76 -3.02
CA LEU A 66 6.69 -7.76 -4.22
C LEU A 66 6.13 -9.15 -4.58
N ASN A 67 6.85 -10.23 -4.23
CA ASN A 67 6.38 -11.61 -4.45
C ASN A 67 5.43 -12.11 -3.35
N HIS A 68 5.19 -11.32 -2.31
CA HIS A 68 4.45 -11.72 -1.12
C HIS A 68 3.16 -10.93 -0.93
N LEU A 69 3.13 -9.67 -1.35
CA LEU A 69 1.98 -8.78 -1.24
C LEU A 69 1.52 -8.29 -2.62
N LYS A 70 0.21 -8.07 -2.73
CA LYS A 70 -0.44 -7.38 -3.86
C LYS A 70 -1.13 -6.12 -3.36
N LEU A 71 -1.70 -5.31 -4.25
CA LEU A 71 -2.44 -4.11 -3.87
C LEU A 71 -3.94 -4.41 -3.75
N ASN A 72 -4.56 -3.89 -2.68
CA ASN A 72 -6.01 -3.69 -2.58
C ASN A 72 -6.28 -2.23 -2.93
N LEU A 73 -7.03 -1.96 -4.00
CA LEU A 73 -7.22 -0.58 -4.46
C LEU A 73 -8.60 -0.07 -4.07
N GLU A 74 -8.65 1.07 -3.39
CA GLU A 74 -9.89 1.75 -3.03
C GLU A 74 -10.09 3.01 -3.91
N THR A 75 -11.30 3.18 -4.44
CA THR A 75 -11.59 4.30 -5.36
C THR A 75 -11.47 5.66 -4.68
N ASN A 76 -11.98 5.81 -3.46
CA ASN A 76 -11.86 7.07 -2.72
C ASN A 76 -10.39 7.40 -2.38
N HIS A 77 -9.57 6.40 -2.04
CA HIS A 77 -8.15 6.60 -1.79
C HIS A 77 -7.38 7.03 -3.04
N ALA A 78 -7.70 6.42 -4.19
CA ALA A 78 -7.15 6.83 -5.48
C ALA A 78 -7.43 8.32 -5.77
N THR A 79 -8.68 8.75 -5.63
CA THR A 79 -9.06 10.15 -5.85
C THR A 79 -8.43 11.09 -4.82
N LEU A 80 -8.34 10.67 -3.56
CA LEU A 80 -7.70 11.46 -2.50
C LEU A 80 -6.19 11.65 -2.75
N ALA A 81 -5.57 10.75 -3.52
CA ALA A 81 -4.17 10.81 -3.92
C ALA A 81 -3.94 11.68 -5.17
N GLY A 82 -5.02 12.18 -5.78
CA GLY A 82 -4.97 12.97 -7.01
C GLY A 82 -5.01 12.12 -8.29
N HIS A 83 -5.32 10.83 -8.18
CA HIS A 83 -5.35 9.88 -9.30
C HIS A 83 -6.78 9.42 -9.61
N SER A 84 -7.00 8.90 -10.82
CA SER A 84 -8.23 8.14 -11.09
C SER A 84 -8.07 6.70 -10.61
N MET A 85 -9.17 6.03 -10.25
CA MET A 85 -9.13 4.59 -9.95
C MET A 85 -8.57 3.78 -11.13
N GLN A 86 -8.88 4.18 -12.38
CA GLN A 86 -8.32 3.54 -13.57
C GLN A 86 -6.79 3.65 -13.61
N HIS A 87 -6.23 4.82 -13.26
CA HIS A 87 -4.78 5.00 -13.19
C HIS A 87 -4.15 4.01 -12.20
N GLU A 88 -4.68 3.94 -10.98
CA GLU A 88 -4.17 3.03 -9.94
C GLU A 88 -4.26 1.56 -10.36
N MET A 89 -5.37 1.16 -11.00
CA MET A 89 -5.55 -0.20 -11.52
C MET A 89 -4.53 -0.55 -12.61
N GLU A 90 -4.29 0.35 -13.57
CA GLU A 90 -3.33 0.13 -14.66
C GLU A 90 -1.89 0.05 -14.12
N VAL A 91 -1.52 0.92 -13.17
CA VAL A 91 -0.21 0.88 -12.50
C VAL A 91 -0.01 -0.45 -11.77
N ALA A 92 -1.00 -0.89 -10.99
CA ALA A 92 -0.96 -2.15 -10.27
C ALA A 92 -0.91 -3.37 -11.20
N ALA A 93 -1.72 -3.37 -12.26
CA ALA A 93 -1.80 -4.43 -13.25
C ALA A 93 -0.50 -4.56 -14.05
N ALA A 94 0.09 -3.44 -14.50
CA ALA A 94 1.37 -3.42 -15.21
C ALA A 94 2.52 -3.98 -14.36
N ALA A 95 2.45 -3.86 -13.04
CA ALA A 95 3.40 -4.45 -12.11
C ALA A 95 3.07 -5.90 -11.69
N GLY A 96 1.99 -6.50 -12.22
CA GLY A 96 1.52 -7.84 -11.81
C GLY A 96 0.98 -7.91 -10.38
N ALA A 97 0.71 -6.74 -9.77
CA ALA A 97 0.41 -6.59 -8.36
C ALA A 97 -1.06 -6.22 -8.08
N LEU A 98 -1.92 -6.11 -9.10
CA LEU A 98 -3.35 -5.95 -8.88
C LEU A 98 -3.90 -7.18 -8.14
N GLY A 99 -4.40 -6.98 -6.93
CA GLY A 99 -4.83 -8.03 -6.02
C GLY A 99 -6.34 -8.05 -5.81
N SER A 100 -6.86 -6.96 -5.26
CA SER A 100 -8.28 -6.79 -4.92
C SER A 100 -8.69 -5.33 -5.09
N ILE A 101 -9.99 -5.06 -4.95
CA ILE A 101 -10.56 -3.72 -4.99
C ILE A 101 -11.55 -3.53 -3.84
N ASP A 102 -11.60 -2.30 -3.33
CA ASP A 102 -12.69 -1.79 -2.51
C ASP A 102 -13.51 -0.78 -3.32
N ALA A 103 -14.73 -1.21 -3.67
CA ALA A 103 -15.62 -0.45 -4.52
C ALA A 103 -16.43 0.57 -3.71
N ASN A 104 -16.00 1.84 -3.78
CA ASN A 104 -16.71 2.98 -3.19
C ASN A 104 -16.49 4.24 -4.04
N THR A 105 -16.86 5.41 -3.54
CA THR A 105 -16.52 6.69 -4.16
C THR A 105 -16.34 7.75 -3.08
N GLY A 106 -15.42 8.68 -3.34
CA GLY A 106 -15.29 9.91 -2.56
C GLY A 106 -16.23 11.01 -3.02
N ASP A 107 -16.09 12.16 -2.38
CA ASP A 107 -16.62 13.44 -2.85
C ASP A 107 -15.44 14.34 -3.22
N MET A 108 -15.38 14.79 -4.48
CA MET A 108 -14.29 15.63 -4.98
C MET A 108 -14.41 17.10 -4.55
N LEU A 109 -15.51 17.46 -3.88
CA LEU A 109 -15.79 18.81 -3.38
C LEU A 109 -15.46 18.98 -1.89
N LEU A 110 -15.00 17.92 -1.22
CA LEU A 110 -14.53 17.90 0.17
C LEU A 110 -13.00 17.76 0.23
#